data_AF-A0A0C9ZDD3-F1
#
_entry.id   AF-A0A0C9ZDD3-F1
#
_cell.length_a   1.000
_cell.length_b   1.000
_cell.length_c   1.000
_cell.angle_alpha   90.00
_cell.angle_beta   90.00
_cell.angle_gamma   90.00
#
_symmetry.space_group_name_H-M   'P 1'
#
loop_
_entity.id
_entity.type
_entity.pdbx_description
1 polymer ?
#
loop_
_entity_poly.entity_id
_entity_poly.type
_entity_poly.pdbx_seq_one_letter_code
_entity_poly.pdbx_strand_id
1 'polypeptide(L)'
;MQLTKSFVCLALAVVSALAGPAPAQPEEAPGPQAADAFTCKNTHGDFHISVKHAKETVHEAPLVAGSTGFPHPFANYDGIPFHHARCSHHGVSLLEFPVYPDGHLYPFDQQPKHDPGPARVIYTAHKKEFCGVIAHTDGEKGHYKLCD
;
A
#
# COMPACT_ATOMS: atom_id res chain seq x y z
N MET A 1 -72.28 -37.57 -38.99
CA MET A 1 -72.41 -36.20 -38.45
C MET A 1 -71.14 -35.89 -37.68
N GLN A 2 -70.50 -34.77 -38.03
CA GLN A 2 -69.26 -34.25 -37.46
C GLN A 2 -69.43 -33.89 -35.98
N LEU A 3 -68.38 -34.05 -35.16
CA LEU A 3 -68.04 -33.04 -34.15
C LEU A 3 -66.58 -33.19 -33.71
N THR A 4 -65.95 -32.03 -33.63
CA THR A 4 -64.55 -31.71 -33.83
C THR A 4 -63.71 -31.79 -32.56
N LYS A 5 -62.44 -32.14 -32.76
CA LYS A 5 -61.31 -32.01 -31.84
C LYS A 5 -61.11 -30.54 -31.41
N SER A 6 -60.84 -30.31 -30.13
CA SER A 6 -60.20 -29.07 -29.67
C SER A 6 -58.97 -29.43 -28.83
N PHE A 7 -57.79 -29.31 -29.45
CA PHE A 7 -56.51 -29.26 -28.75
C PHE A 7 -56.24 -27.80 -28.37
N VAL A 8 -55.97 -27.56 -27.08
CA VAL A 8 -55.53 -26.26 -26.58
C VAL A 8 -54.03 -26.14 -26.83
N CYS A 9 -53.62 -25.20 -27.69
CA CYS A 9 -52.21 -24.84 -27.88
C CYS A 9 -51.80 -23.79 -26.85
N LEU A 10 -50.96 -24.19 -25.90
CA LEU A 10 -50.28 -23.28 -24.97
C LEU A 10 -49.06 -22.68 -25.70
N ALA A 11 -49.11 -21.42 -26.10
CA ALA A 11 -47.98 -20.73 -26.70
C ALA A 11 -47.09 -20.12 -25.60
N LEU A 12 -45.89 -20.67 -25.39
CA LEU A 12 -44.82 -20.01 -24.64
C LEU A 12 -44.18 -18.92 -25.51
N ALA A 13 -44.36 -17.66 -25.15
CA ALA A 13 -43.58 -16.57 -25.71
C ALA A 13 -42.21 -16.52 -25.03
N VAL A 14 -41.16 -16.96 -25.73
CA VAL A 14 -39.77 -16.72 -25.33
C VAL A 14 -39.41 -15.30 -25.77
N VAL A 15 -39.29 -14.38 -24.81
CA VAL A 15 -38.80 -13.02 -25.07
C VAL A 15 -37.28 -13.08 -25.12
N SER A 16 -36.71 -13.06 -26.32
CA SER A 16 -35.27 -12.83 -26.50
C SER A 16 -34.96 -11.36 -26.19
N ALA A 17 -34.40 -11.10 -25.01
CA ALA A 17 -33.80 -9.80 -24.71
C ALA A 17 -32.51 -9.65 -25.54
N LEU A 18 -32.59 -8.89 -26.63
CA LEU A 18 -31.41 -8.40 -27.35
C LEU A 18 -30.73 -7.36 -26.46
N ALA A 19 -29.67 -7.75 -25.75
CA ALA A 19 -28.76 -6.81 -25.12
C ALA A 19 -28.02 -6.05 -26.25
N GLY A 20 -28.44 -4.82 -26.51
CA GLY A 20 -27.71 -3.91 -27.38
C GLY A 20 -26.37 -3.54 -26.76
N PRO A 21 -25.31 -3.34 -27.55
CA PRO A 21 -24.03 -2.86 -27.02
C PRO A 21 -24.25 -1.48 -26.39
N ALA A 22 -23.88 -1.36 -25.11
CA ALA A 22 -23.82 -0.06 -24.44
C ALA A 22 -22.81 0.83 -25.19
N PRO A 23 -23.09 2.13 -25.40
CA PRO A 23 -22.12 3.05 -25.95
C PRO A 23 -20.89 3.06 -25.04
N ALA A 24 -19.72 2.81 -25.62
CA ALA A 24 -18.44 2.95 -24.92
C ALA A 24 -18.37 4.37 -24.33
N GLN A 25 -18.27 4.45 -23.01
CA GLN A 25 -17.97 5.72 -22.36
C GLN A 25 -16.57 6.15 -22.79
N PRO A 26 -16.33 7.45 -23.02
CA PRO A 26 -14.97 7.95 -23.25
C PRO A 26 -14.11 7.54 -22.07
N GLU A 27 -13.07 6.77 -22.35
CA GLU A 27 -12.02 6.44 -21.39
C GLU A 27 -11.39 7.78 -20.97
N GLU A 28 -11.65 8.19 -19.73
CA GLU A 28 -11.05 9.37 -19.13
C GLU A 28 -9.54 9.14 -19.15
N ALA A 29 -8.80 9.95 -19.92
CA ALA A 29 -7.37 9.85 -20.04
C ALA A 29 -6.76 9.79 -18.62
N PRO A 30 -5.81 8.88 -18.34
CA PRO A 30 -5.17 8.84 -17.03
C PRO A 30 -4.59 10.22 -16.76
N GLY A 31 -5.12 10.91 -15.75
CA GLY A 31 -4.44 12.07 -15.17
C GLY A 31 -3.01 11.65 -14.77
N PRO A 32 -2.08 12.60 -14.61
CA PRO A 32 -0.69 12.27 -14.29
C PRO A 32 -0.64 11.30 -13.12
N GLN A 33 -0.30 10.03 -13.41
CA GLN A 33 -0.17 9.01 -12.40
C GLN A 33 0.98 9.49 -11.50
N ALA A 34 0.68 9.73 -10.23
CA ALA A 34 1.71 9.94 -9.23
C ALA A 34 2.73 8.79 -9.34
N ALA A 35 4.02 9.07 -9.23
CA ALA A 35 5.05 8.04 -9.34
C ALA A 35 4.69 6.85 -8.43
N ASP A 36 4.65 5.63 -8.98
CA ASP A 36 4.21 4.42 -8.26
C ASP A 36 5.23 3.94 -7.22
N ALA A 37 6.33 4.69 -7.02
CA ALA A 37 7.39 4.38 -6.09
C ALA A 37 8.04 5.64 -5.50
N PHE A 38 8.52 5.50 -4.27
CA PHE A 38 9.42 6.43 -3.60
C PHE A 38 10.86 6.17 -4.05
N THR A 39 11.59 7.23 -4.39
CA THR A 39 13.01 7.21 -4.71
C THR A 39 13.82 7.56 -3.47
N CYS A 40 14.60 6.60 -2.99
CA CYS A 40 15.46 6.77 -1.83
C CYS A 40 16.91 7.00 -2.27
N LYS A 41 17.51 8.10 -1.83
CA LYS A 41 18.90 8.44 -2.11
C LYS A 41 19.85 7.77 -1.13
N ASN A 42 20.90 7.10 -1.64
CA ASN A 42 21.90 6.43 -0.82
C ASN A 42 23.28 6.40 -1.51
N THR A 43 24.37 6.54 -0.75
CA THR A 43 25.75 6.49 -1.28
C THR A 43 26.09 5.16 -1.97
N HIS A 44 25.45 4.05 -1.59
CA HIS A 44 25.62 2.73 -2.21
C HIS A 44 24.78 2.56 -3.49
N GLY A 45 23.97 3.55 -3.85
CA GLY A 45 23.09 3.55 -5.01
C GLY A 45 21.65 3.88 -4.63
N ASP A 46 21.02 4.71 -5.46
CA ASP A 46 19.60 5.02 -5.29
C ASP A 46 18.75 3.76 -5.51
N PHE A 47 17.66 3.65 -4.75
CA PHE A 47 16.73 2.53 -4.85
C PHE A 47 15.29 3.01 -4.72
N HIS A 48 14.35 2.13 -5.09
CA HIS A 48 12.94 2.48 -5.17
C HIS A 48 12.10 1.58 -4.29
N ILE A 49 11.15 2.15 -3.56
CA ILE A 49 10.16 1.43 -2.76
C ILE A 49 8.80 1.71 -3.37
N SER A 50 8.09 0.67 -3.84
CA SER A 50 6.76 0.89 -4.40
C SER A 50 5.80 1.47 -3.34
N VAL A 51 4.93 2.39 -3.75
CA VAL A 51 3.93 3.00 -2.86
C VAL A 51 3.00 1.93 -2.29
N LYS A 52 2.69 0.92 -3.11
CA LYS A 52 1.88 -0.24 -2.72
C LYS A 52 2.56 -1.02 -1.60
N HIS A 53 3.79 -1.48 -1.81
CA HIS A 53 4.52 -2.28 -0.81
C HIS A 53 4.71 -1.51 0.49
N ALA A 54 5.05 -0.22 0.43
CA ALA A 54 5.19 0.60 1.64
C ALA A 54 3.89 0.61 2.49
N LYS A 55 2.73 0.77 1.85
CA LYS A 55 1.44 0.78 2.54
C LYS A 55 1.06 -0.62 3.06
N GLU A 56 1.33 -1.66 2.28
CA GLU A 56 1.10 -3.06 2.70
C GLU A 56 1.99 -3.43 3.89
N THR A 57 3.27 -3.05 3.89
CA THR A 57 4.19 -3.22 5.01
C THR A 57 3.66 -2.56 6.29
N VAL A 58 3.10 -1.35 6.21
CA VAL A 58 2.46 -0.70 7.38
C VAL A 58 1.24 -1.48 7.87
N HIS A 59 0.45 -2.03 6.95
CA HIS A 59 -0.71 -2.86 7.31
C HIS A 59 -0.27 -4.12 8.07
N GLU A 60 0.77 -4.80 7.57
CA GLU A 60 1.27 -6.07 8.08
C GLU A 60 2.16 -5.96 9.33
N ALA A 61 2.89 -4.86 9.50
CA ALA A 61 3.76 -4.65 10.66
C ALA A 61 2.98 -4.79 11.98
N PRO A 62 3.50 -5.45 13.03
CA PRO A 62 2.78 -5.56 14.29
C PRO A 62 2.67 -4.18 14.99
N LEU A 63 1.75 -4.02 15.94
CA LEU A 63 1.64 -2.75 16.70
C LEU A 63 2.67 -2.63 17.83
N VAL A 64 3.27 -3.75 18.21
CA VAL A 64 4.27 -3.86 19.27
C VAL A 64 5.50 -4.53 18.72
N ALA A 65 6.66 -4.20 19.28
CA ALA A 65 7.93 -4.79 18.87
C ALA A 65 7.88 -6.33 18.97
N GLY A 66 8.27 -6.99 17.88
CA GLY A 66 8.58 -8.41 17.88
C GLY A 66 9.91 -8.72 18.55
N SER A 67 10.33 -9.97 18.47
CA SER A 67 11.57 -10.43 19.11
C SER A 67 12.83 -9.69 18.62
N THR A 68 12.81 -9.16 17.40
CA THR A 68 13.91 -8.37 16.79
C THR A 68 13.98 -6.91 17.24
N GLY A 69 12.97 -6.43 17.98
CA GLY A 69 12.81 -5.04 18.38
C GLY A 69 12.05 -4.15 17.39
N PHE A 70 11.53 -4.69 16.28
CA PHE A 70 10.73 -3.94 15.30
C PHE A 70 9.23 -4.26 15.38
N PRO A 71 8.34 -3.27 15.14
CA PRO A 71 8.64 -1.85 14.98
C PRO A 71 9.09 -1.22 16.30
N HIS A 72 9.65 -0.03 16.21
CA HIS A 72 9.97 0.76 17.39
C HIS A 72 9.57 2.24 17.23
N PRO A 73 9.48 3.00 18.32
CA PRO A 73 9.18 4.43 18.28
C PRO A 73 10.18 5.19 17.42
N PHE A 74 9.66 6.06 16.55
CA PHE A 74 10.44 7.00 15.75
C PHE A 74 10.31 8.40 16.33
N ALA A 75 11.40 8.90 16.91
CA ALA A 75 11.42 10.21 17.59
C ALA A 75 11.58 11.40 16.63
N ASN A 76 11.90 11.16 15.35
CA ASN A 76 12.12 12.17 14.33
C ASN A 76 13.18 13.25 14.68
N TYR A 77 14.32 12.84 15.23
CA TYR A 77 15.41 13.76 15.59
C TYR A 77 16.00 14.52 14.39
N ASP A 78 15.91 13.95 13.19
CA ASP A 78 16.36 14.58 11.94
C ASP A 78 15.39 15.66 11.42
N GLY A 79 14.26 15.89 12.10
CA GLY A 79 13.30 16.94 11.72
C GLY A 79 12.62 16.70 10.37
N ILE A 80 12.37 15.43 10.03
CA ILE A 80 11.80 15.03 8.73
C ILE A 80 10.40 15.64 8.58
N PRO A 81 10.15 16.45 7.53
CA PRO A 81 8.87 17.12 7.34
C PRO A 81 7.88 16.20 6.61
N PHE A 82 7.18 15.33 7.35
CA PHE A 82 6.10 14.55 6.75
C PHE A 82 4.96 15.47 6.29
N HIS A 83 4.60 15.38 5.01
CA HIS A 83 3.56 16.22 4.41
C HIS A 83 2.15 15.92 4.96
N HIS A 84 1.93 14.73 5.50
CA HIS A 84 0.64 14.35 6.05
C HIS A 84 0.45 14.98 7.44
N ALA A 85 -0.54 15.85 7.60
CA ALA A 85 -0.77 16.61 8.85
C ALA A 85 -0.87 15.74 10.11
N ARG A 86 -1.43 14.53 9.97
CA ARG A 86 -1.52 13.52 11.04
C ARG A 86 -0.16 12.96 11.50
N CYS A 87 0.89 13.13 10.71
CA CYS A 87 2.25 12.70 11.02
C CYS A 87 3.14 13.85 11.53
N SER A 88 2.73 15.09 11.28
CA SER A 88 3.43 16.30 11.71
C SER A 88 2.79 16.97 12.94
N HIS A 89 1.68 16.42 13.46
CA HIS A 89 0.99 16.99 14.61
C HIS A 89 1.74 16.70 15.92
N HIS A 90 1.76 17.68 16.82
CA HIS A 90 2.41 17.55 18.12
C HIS A 90 1.76 16.45 18.97
N GLY A 91 2.58 15.60 19.60
CA GLY A 91 2.09 14.50 20.45
C GLY A 91 1.67 13.24 19.69
N VAL A 92 1.85 13.19 18.37
CA VAL A 92 1.67 11.94 17.61
C VAL A 92 2.87 11.04 17.83
N SER A 93 2.63 9.82 18.31
CA SER A 93 3.64 8.76 18.34
C SER A 93 3.77 8.12 16.97
N LEU A 94 4.98 8.15 16.43
CA LEU A 94 5.34 7.48 15.18
C LEU A 94 6.09 6.19 15.48
N LEU A 95 5.93 5.21 14.59
CA LEU A 95 6.69 3.97 14.55
C LEU A 95 7.48 3.92 13.24
N GLU A 96 8.66 3.32 13.30
CA GLU A 96 9.43 2.91 12.13
C GLU A 96 9.47 1.39 12.00
N PHE A 97 9.42 0.90 10.75
CA PHE A 97 9.52 -0.52 10.44
C PHE A 97 10.28 -0.74 9.12
N PRO A 98 11.14 -1.77 8.99
CA PRO A 98 11.92 -1.99 7.77
C PRO A 98 11.04 -2.24 6.54
N VAL A 99 11.50 -1.78 5.38
CA VAL A 99 10.82 -1.97 4.09
C VAL A 99 11.84 -2.21 2.99
N TYR A 100 11.51 -3.07 2.03
CA TYR A 100 12.43 -3.52 0.99
C TYR A 100 11.88 -3.24 -0.43
N PRO A 101 12.76 -3.01 -1.41
CA PRO A 101 12.36 -2.83 -2.82
C PRO A 101 11.56 -4.00 -3.40
N ASP A 102 11.87 -5.23 -3.02
CA ASP A 102 11.19 -6.45 -3.47
C ASP A 102 9.84 -6.71 -2.76
N GLY A 103 9.52 -5.92 -1.73
CA GLY A 103 8.25 -5.97 -1.01
C GLY A 103 8.12 -7.07 0.03
N HIS A 104 9.17 -7.86 0.32
CA HIS A 104 9.05 -8.87 1.38
C HIS A 104 8.89 -8.21 2.75
N LEU A 105 8.16 -8.87 3.65
CA LEU A 105 8.01 -8.40 5.03
C LEU A 105 9.24 -8.76 5.86
N TYR A 106 9.76 -7.80 6.63
CA TYR A 106 10.84 -8.07 7.57
C TYR A 106 10.43 -9.12 8.61
N PRO A 107 11.25 -10.15 8.88
CA PRO A 107 10.92 -11.22 9.82
C PRO A 107 11.08 -10.74 11.29
N PHE A 108 10.16 -9.88 11.74
CA PHE A 108 10.24 -9.16 13.01
C PHE A 108 10.24 -10.04 14.27
N ASP A 109 9.79 -11.29 14.14
CA ASP A 109 9.74 -12.28 15.23
C ASP A 109 10.81 -13.36 15.14
N GLN A 110 11.71 -13.31 14.15
CA GLN A 110 12.73 -14.34 13.95
C GLN A 110 14.10 -13.91 14.47
N GLN A 111 14.79 -14.84 15.12
CA GLN A 111 16.16 -14.67 15.60
C GLN A 111 17.09 -15.64 14.86
N PRO A 112 18.36 -15.27 14.60
CA PRO A 112 18.99 -13.99 14.92
C PRO A 112 18.39 -12.82 14.12
N LYS A 113 18.52 -11.59 14.63
CA LYS A 113 18.05 -10.38 13.96
C LYS A 113 18.60 -10.31 12.53
N HIS A 114 17.69 -10.28 11.55
CA HIS A 114 18.03 -10.06 10.16
C HIS A 114 18.46 -8.61 9.93
N ASP A 115 19.24 -8.38 8.89
CA ASP A 115 19.57 -7.04 8.45
C ASP A 115 18.28 -6.29 8.05
N PRO A 116 17.94 -5.16 8.69
CA PRO A 116 16.75 -4.38 8.36
C PRO A 116 16.92 -3.56 7.07
N GLY A 117 18.13 -3.51 6.48
CA GLY A 117 18.45 -2.65 5.36
C GLY A 117 18.32 -1.15 5.69
N PRO A 118 18.42 -0.28 4.67
CA PRO A 118 18.55 1.16 4.87
C PRO A 118 17.22 1.92 5.02
N ALA A 119 16.09 1.33 4.62
CA ALA A 119 14.81 2.04 4.51
C ALA A 119 13.79 1.64 5.59
N ARG A 120 12.95 2.59 5.97
CA ARG A 120 11.86 2.41 6.92
C ARG A 120 10.58 3.02 6.38
N VAL A 121 9.45 2.34 6.57
CA VAL A 121 8.15 3.01 6.57
C VAL A 121 7.92 3.69 7.90
N ILE A 122 7.34 4.88 7.85
CA ILE A 122 6.93 5.64 9.03
C ILE A 122 5.41 5.70 9.07
N TYR A 123 4.85 5.44 10.25
CA TYR A 123 3.40 5.45 10.44
C TYR A 123 3.00 5.79 11.88
N THR A 124 1.76 6.22 12.07
CA THR A 124 1.24 6.52 13.41
C THR A 124 1.03 5.24 14.23
N ALA A 125 1.45 5.22 15.49
CA ALA A 125 1.35 4.04 16.35
C ALA A 125 -0.09 3.55 16.58
N HIS A 126 -1.06 4.45 16.69
CA HIS A 126 -2.44 4.09 17.05
C HIS A 126 -3.27 3.57 15.87
N LYS A 127 -3.12 4.18 14.69
CA LYS A 127 -4.01 3.95 13.54
C LYS A 127 -3.30 3.37 12.31
N LYS A 128 -1.99 3.15 12.39
CA LYS A 128 -1.17 2.74 11.25
C LYS A 128 -1.36 3.63 10.01
N GLU A 129 -1.56 4.92 10.22
CA GLU A 129 -1.63 5.88 9.11
C GLU A 129 -0.22 6.05 8.55
N PHE A 130 -0.05 5.73 7.26
CA PHE A 130 1.22 5.86 6.55
C PHE A 130 1.65 7.33 6.42
N CYS A 131 2.89 7.62 6.81
CA CYS A 131 3.48 8.96 6.80
C CYS A 131 4.48 9.17 5.66
N GLY A 132 5.20 8.11 5.27
CA GLY A 132 6.23 8.19 4.24
C GLY A 132 7.24 7.04 4.35
N VAL A 133 8.18 7.02 3.41
CA VAL A 133 9.37 6.18 3.47
C VAL A 133 10.56 7.08 3.75
N ILE A 134 11.40 6.67 4.70
CA ILE A 134 12.68 7.30 4.97
C ILE A 134 13.81 6.29 4.71
N ALA A 135 14.98 6.78 4.37
CA ALA A 135 16.15 5.94 4.18
C ALA A 135 17.41 6.60 4.74
N HIS A 136 18.32 5.77 5.25
CA HIS A 136 19.68 6.20 5.54
C HIS A 136 20.32 6.71 4.25
N THR A 137 21.03 7.83 4.33
CA THR A 137 21.70 8.41 3.16
C THR A 137 23.03 7.76 2.84
N ASP A 138 23.63 7.05 3.80
CA ASP A 138 24.94 6.39 3.66
C ASP A 138 24.89 4.95 4.21
N GLY A 139 24.89 3.97 3.32
CA GLY A 139 24.69 2.57 3.70
C GLY A 139 23.42 2.37 4.54
N GLU A 140 23.54 1.72 5.70
CA GLU A 140 22.40 1.32 6.55
C GLU A 140 22.39 2.01 7.92
N LYS A 141 23.09 3.14 8.06
CA LYS A 141 23.23 3.82 9.34
C LYS A 141 23.30 5.34 9.19
N GLY A 142 23.23 6.04 10.31
CA GLY A 142 23.35 7.49 10.37
C GLY A 142 22.00 8.19 10.16
N HIS A 143 22.04 9.37 9.55
CA HIS A 143 20.86 10.22 9.37
C HIS A 143 19.89 9.64 8.35
N TYR A 144 18.60 9.88 8.60
CA TYR A 144 17.54 9.58 7.66
C TYR A 144 17.18 10.80 6.81
N LYS A 145 16.71 10.53 5.59
CA LYS A 145 15.98 11.49 4.77
C LYS A 145 14.68 10.89 4.26
N LEU A 146 13.70 11.76 4.00
CA LEU A 146 12.48 11.38 3.30
C LEU A 146 12.83 10.97 1.87
N CYS A 147 12.23 9.88 1.40
CA CYS A 147 12.30 9.47 0.00
C CYS A 147 11.22 10.22 -0.81
N ASP A 148 11.53 10.53 -2.08
CA ASP A 148 10.72 11.37 -2.98
C ASP A 148 9.77 10.56 -3.87
#